data_AF-A0A7C7MIH8-F1
#
_entry.id   AF-A0A7C7MIH8-F1
#
_cell.length_a   1.000
_cell.length_b   1.000
_cell.length_c   1.000
_cell.angle_alpha   90.00
_cell.angle_beta   90.00
_cell.angle_gamma   90.00
#
_symmetry.space_group_name_H-M   'P 1'
#
loop_
_entity.id
_entity.type
_entity.pdbx_description
1 polymer ?
#
loop_
_entity_poly.entity_id
_entity_poly.type
_entity_poly.pdbx_seq_one_letter_code
_entity_poly.pdbx_strand_id
1 'polypeptide(L)'
;MRILQAEMTSIKKNQIKQIPTKPGVYFFKDVDSEIIYIGKAKNLRNRVRSYFQKSKHQSAKNISLIKRIANVEWLVVRSEVEALLTEANLIKQHQPHYNVSLKDDKSFPYIRITKEPYPRVFITREVVRDGSKYFGPYTDVYHLRRSLKAVH
;
A
#
# COMPACT_ATOMS: atom_id res chain seq x y z
N MET A 1 29.40 34.87 4.62
CA MET A 1 28.54 33.89 5.33
C MET A 1 27.56 33.29 4.32
N ARG A 2 27.97 32.23 3.60
CA ARG A 2 27.19 31.60 2.51
C ARG A 2 26.56 30.33 3.05
N ILE A 3 25.24 30.28 2.93
CA ILE A 3 24.33 29.28 3.47
C ILE A 3 24.69 27.90 2.93
N LEU A 4 24.84 26.95 3.85
CA LEU A 4 25.06 25.53 3.64
C LEU A 4 24.01 24.98 2.65
N GLN A 5 24.48 24.64 1.46
CA GLN A 5 23.71 23.93 0.46
C GLN A 5 23.41 22.55 1.02
N ALA A 6 22.19 22.36 1.49
CA ALA A 6 21.66 21.12 2.04
C ALA A 6 22.11 19.93 1.18
N GLU A 7 22.94 19.07 1.78
CA GLU A 7 23.22 17.73 1.28
C GLU A 7 21.89 16.99 1.23
N MET A 8 21.27 17.04 0.05
CA MET A 8 20.09 16.29 -0.30
C MET A 8 20.43 14.83 -0.04
N THR A 9 19.85 14.24 1.02
CA THR A 9 19.94 12.83 1.42
C THR A 9 19.62 11.96 0.21
N SER A 10 20.66 11.69 -0.56
CA SER A 10 20.55 11.08 -1.88
C SER A 10 20.51 9.60 -1.64
N ILE A 11 19.30 9.04 -1.57
CA ILE A 11 19.10 7.67 -2.03
C ILE A 11 19.71 7.64 -3.42
N LYS A 12 20.89 7.03 -3.52
CA LYS A 12 21.73 7.11 -4.72
C LYS A 12 20.85 6.69 -5.88
N LYS A 13 20.85 7.43 -7.00
CA LYS A 13 20.11 7.04 -8.22
C LYS A 13 20.32 5.56 -8.60
N ASN A 14 21.45 4.99 -8.22
CA ASN A 14 21.79 3.58 -8.37
C ASN A 14 20.93 2.63 -7.53
N GLN A 15 20.54 2.97 -6.29
CA GLN A 15 19.62 2.17 -5.49
C GLN A 15 18.23 2.09 -6.15
N ILE A 16 17.72 3.19 -6.69
CA ILE A 16 16.43 3.21 -7.40
C ILE A 16 16.43 2.26 -8.62
N LYS A 17 17.56 2.14 -9.33
CA LYS A 17 17.69 1.23 -10.47
C LYS A 17 17.59 -0.26 -10.06
N GLN A 18 17.95 -0.60 -8.84
CA GLN A 18 17.87 -1.98 -8.34
C GLN A 18 16.45 -2.39 -7.96
N ILE A 19 15.57 -1.42 -7.70
CA ILE A 19 14.17 -1.68 -7.38
C ILE A 19 13.49 -2.36 -8.57
N PRO A 20 12.75 -3.46 -8.36
CA PRO A 20 12.08 -4.18 -9.44
C PRO A 20 10.90 -3.39 -10.03
N THR A 21 10.53 -3.72 -11.26
CA THR A 21 9.35 -3.17 -11.95
C THR A 21 8.09 -4.01 -11.73
N LYS A 22 8.06 -4.79 -10.65
CA LYS A 22 6.97 -5.70 -10.26
C LYS A 22 6.03 -5.04 -9.23
N PRO A 23 4.81 -5.57 -9.05
CA PRO A 23 3.94 -5.15 -7.95
C PRO A 23 4.55 -5.54 -6.60
N GLY A 24 4.26 -4.74 -5.58
CA GLY A 24 4.85 -4.93 -4.27
C GLY A 24 4.53 -3.84 -3.26
N VAL A 25 5.12 -3.99 -2.08
CA VAL A 25 5.12 -3.01 -1.00
C VAL A 25 6.52 -2.43 -0.85
N TYR A 26 6.63 -1.13 -0.63
CA TYR A 26 7.89 -0.45 -0.32
C TYR A 26 7.85 0.16 1.07
N PHE A 27 9.02 0.23 1.68
CA PHE A 27 9.25 0.75 3.02
C PHE A 27 10.25 1.89 2.93
N PHE A 28 9.92 3.03 3.54
CA PHE A 28 10.89 4.07 3.80
C PHE A 28 11.32 3.98 5.25
N LYS A 29 12.63 3.97 5.44
CA LYS A 29 13.26 3.95 6.76
C LYS A 29 14.07 5.21 6.98
N ASP A 30 14.15 5.65 8.23
CA ASP A 30 15.03 6.74 8.63
C ASP A 30 16.45 6.24 8.97
N VAL A 31 17.28 7.15 9.50
CA VAL A 31 18.68 6.90 9.85
C VAL A 31 18.84 5.87 10.95
N ASP A 32 17.83 5.72 11.81
CA ASP A 32 17.79 4.75 12.90
C ASP A 32 17.21 3.40 12.45
N SER A 33 16.98 3.24 11.15
CA SER A 33 16.37 2.07 10.52
C SER A 33 14.91 1.83 10.90
N GLU A 34 14.22 2.82 11.46
CA GLU A 34 12.79 2.72 11.78
C GLU A 34 11.92 2.89 10.54
N ILE A 35 10.84 2.13 10.43
CA ILE A 35 9.89 2.25 9.31
C ILE A 35 9.03 3.49 9.53
N ILE A 36 9.29 4.53 8.75
CA ILE A 36 8.56 5.81 8.84
C ILE A 36 7.39 5.88 7.87
N TYR A 37 7.41 5.10 6.78
CA TYR A 37 6.31 5.01 5.81
C TYR A 37 6.28 3.67 5.08
N ILE A 38 5.07 3.19 4.80
CA ILE A 38 4.79 1.98 4.02
C ILE A 38 3.81 2.35 2.89
N GLY A 39 4.06 1.86 1.68
CA GLY A 39 3.11 2.02 0.57
C GLY A 39 3.14 0.86 -0.42
N LYS A 40 2.04 0.68 -1.16
CA LYS A 40 1.95 -0.30 -2.26
C LYS A 40 2.15 0.31 -3.65
N ALA A 41 2.58 -0.52 -4.59
CA ALA A 41 2.78 -0.12 -5.99
C ALA A 41 2.45 -1.25 -6.97
N LYS A 42 1.92 -0.89 -8.15
CA LYS A 42 1.88 -1.79 -9.33
C LYS A 42 3.28 -1.99 -9.91
N ASN A 43 4.11 -0.96 -9.81
CA ASN A 43 5.50 -0.94 -10.25
C ASN A 43 6.32 -0.19 -9.19
N LEU A 44 7.07 -0.96 -8.39
CA LEU A 44 7.84 -0.43 -7.27
C LEU A 44 8.83 0.66 -7.70
N ARG A 45 9.62 0.41 -8.76
CA ARG A 45 10.61 1.37 -9.25
C ARG A 45 10.01 2.73 -9.60
N ASN A 46 8.95 2.74 -10.41
CA ASN A 46 8.30 3.99 -10.83
C ASN A 46 7.71 4.73 -9.63
N ARG A 47 7.10 3.98 -8.70
CA ARG A 47 6.48 4.57 -7.52
C ARG A 47 7.51 5.22 -6.62
N VAL A 48 8.58 4.52 -6.26
CA VAL A 48 9.65 5.07 -5.43
C VAL A 48 10.32 6.26 -6.12
N ARG A 49 10.61 6.14 -7.43
CA ARG A 49 11.21 7.23 -8.21
C ARG A 49 10.39 8.52 -8.17
N SER A 50 9.05 8.43 -8.17
CA SER A 50 8.17 9.61 -8.14
C SER A 50 8.32 10.49 -6.91
N TYR A 51 8.76 9.94 -5.76
CA TYR A 51 9.01 10.75 -4.56
C TYR A 51 10.22 11.66 -4.74
N PHE A 52 11.25 11.21 -5.46
CA PHE A 52 12.51 11.94 -5.64
C PHE A 52 12.53 12.82 -6.89
N GLN A 53 11.48 12.80 -7.70
CA GLN A 53 11.34 13.73 -8.82
C GLN A 53 10.82 15.08 -8.30
N LYS A 54 11.56 16.16 -8.59
CA LYS A 54 11.12 17.52 -8.25
C LYS A 54 9.82 17.81 -9.00
N SER A 55 8.74 18.06 -8.25
CA SER A 55 7.45 18.49 -8.79
C SER A 55 7.03 19.80 -8.11
N LYS A 56 6.46 20.72 -8.87
CA LYS A 56 5.89 21.98 -8.35
C LYS A 56 4.73 21.76 -7.35
N HIS A 57 4.16 20.54 -7.29
CA HIS A 57 2.96 20.22 -6.52
C HIS A 57 3.17 19.17 -5.43
N GLN A 58 4.38 19.08 -4.86
CA GLN A 58 4.66 18.12 -3.80
C GLN A 58 4.04 18.58 -2.47
N SER A 59 3.26 17.71 -1.82
CA SER A 59 2.62 18.05 -0.53
C SER A 59 3.66 18.25 0.58
N ALA A 60 3.35 19.12 1.55
CA ALA A 60 4.22 19.36 2.71
C ALA A 60 4.58 18.06 3.46
N LYS A 61 3.62 17.13 3.57
CA LYS A 61 3.82 15.78 4.12
C LYS A 61 4.89 15.01 3.34
N ASN A 62 4.80 14.97 2.00
CA ASN A 62 5.76 14.26 1.17
C ASN A 62 7.15 14.90 1.26
N ILE A 63 7.23 16.23 1.29
CA ILE A 63 8.49 16.95 1.47
C ILE A 63 9.14 16.60 2.81
N SER A 64 8.36 16.60 3.90
CA SER A 64 8.83 16.20 5.23
C SER A 64 9.30 14.74 5.25
N LEU A 65 8.51 13.83 4.68
CA LEU A 65 8.84 12.42 4.56
C LEU A 65 10.18 12.22 3.85
N ILE A 66 10.34 12.79 2.65
CA ILE A 66 11.54 12.62 1.82
C ILE A 66 12.81 13.05 2.54
N LYS A 67 12.74 14.14 3.31
CA LYS A 67 13.89 14.62 4.10
C LYS A 67 14.38 13.61 5.14
N ARG A 68 13.49 12.74 5.64
CA ARG A 68 13.81 11.74 6.66
C ARG A 68 14.18 10.38 6.09
N ILE A 69 14.01 10.13 4.79
CA ILE A 69 14.32 8.82 4.22
C ILE A 69 15.84 8.64 4.16
N ALA A 70 16.35 7.64 4.86
CA ALA A 70 17.74 7.18 4.76
C ALA A 70 17.87 5.90 3.92
N ASN A 71 16.85 5.03 3.95
CA ASN A 71 16.87 3.76 3.22
C ASN A 71 15.51 3.39 2.61
N VAL A 72 15.52 2.60 1.54
CA VAL A 72 14.34 2.03 0.89
C VAL A 72 14.46 0.52 0.83
N GLU A 73 13.44 -0.17 1.34
CA GLU A 73 13.28 -1.61 1.20
C GLU A 73 11.99 -1.92 0.42
N TRP A 74 11.88 -3.16 -0.07
CA TRP A 74 10.68 -3.58 -0.80
C TRP A 74 10.43 -5.08 -0.66
N LEU A 75 9.16 -5.44 -0.80
CA LEU A 75 8.67 -6.80 -0.91
C LEU A 75 7.92 -6.94 -2.24
N VAL A 76 8.39 -7.84 -3.11
CA VAL A 76 7.70 -8.18 -4.36
C VAL A 76 6.59 -9.17 -4.07
N VAL A 77 5.42 -8.94 -4.63
CA VAL A 77 4.26 -9.83 -4.52
C VAL A 77 3.75 -10.22 -5.91
N ARG A 78 2.80 -11.16 -5.97
CA ARG A 78 2.33 -11.75 -7.23
C ARG A 78 1.30 -10.89 -7.94
N SER A 79 0.59 -10.02 -7.21
CA SER A 79 -0.49 -9.20 -7.76
C SER A 79 -0.67 -7.87 -7.03
N GLU A 80 -1.43 -6.96 -7.64
CA GLU A 80 -1.80 -5.69 -7.00
C GLU A 80 -2.70 -5.87 -5.77
N VAL A 81 -3.56 -6.89 -5.79
CA VAL A 81 -4.46 -7.24 -4.70
C VAL A 81 -3.64 -7.73 -3.50
N GLU A 82 -2.66 -8.58 -3.74
CA GLU A 82 -1.72 -9.03 -2.70
C GLU A 82 -0.92 -7.84 -2.14
N ALA A 83 -0.42 -6.95 -2.99
CA ALA A 83 0.33 -5.76 -2.55
C ALA A 83 -0.50 -4.88 -1.61
N LEU A 84 -1.79 -4.71 -1.92
CA LEU A 84 -2.72 -3.95 -1.11
C LEU A 84 -2.95 -4.60 0.27
N LEU A 85 -3.15 -5.91 0.31
CA LEU A 85 -3.36 -6.63 1.57
C LEU A 85 -2.12 -6.64 2.44
N THR A 86 -0.99 -6.93 1.84
CA THR A 86 0.30 -6.93 2.54
C THR A 86 0.59 -5.55 3.10
N GLU A 87 0.36 -4.47 2.34
CA GLU A 87 0.51 -3.10 2.84
C GLU A 87 -0.41 -2.81 4.03
N ALA A 88 -1.71 -3.12 3.91
CA ALA A 88 -2.67 -2.87 4.99
C ALA A 88 -2.28 -3.61 6.27
N ASN A 89 -1.86 -4.88 6.17
CA ASN A 89 -1.39 -5.67 7.30
C ASN A 89 -0.12 -5.07 7.92
N LEU A 90 0.85 -4.65 7.11
CA LEU A 90 2.10 -4.07 7.57
C LEU A 90 1.90 -2.69 8.20
N ILE A 91 1.03 -1.84 7.65
CA ILE A 91 0.64 -0.57 8.27
C ILE A 91 -0.02 -0.84 9.62
N LYS A 92 -0.93 -1.81 9.70
CA LYS A 92 -1.60 -2.17 10.96
C LYS A 92 -0.60 -2.64 12.02
N GLN A 93 0.40 -3.44 11.62
CA GLN A 93 1.42 -3.99 12.49
C GLN A 93 2.44 -2.94 12.95
N HIS A 94 2.91 -2.08 12.07
CA HIS A 94 4.00 -1.15 12.35
C HIS A 94 3.56 0.26 12.72
N GLN A 95 2.31 0.64 12.40
CA GLN A 95 1.74 1.98 12.60
C GLN A 95 2.71 3.14 12.27
N PRO A 96 3.32 3.17 11.06
CA PRO A 96 4.35 4.16 10.75
C PRO A 96 3.84 5.59 10.88
N HIS A 97 4.66 6.49 11.41
CA HIS A 97 4.29 7.88 11.69
C HIS A 97 3.68 8.62 10.49
N TYR A 98 4.20 8.40 9.28
CA TYR A 98 3.66 9.06 8.08
C TYR A 98 2.45 8.33 7.45
N ASN A 99 2.03 7.17 7.94
CA ASN A 99 0.83 6.46 7.49
C ASN A 99 -0.45 6.85 8.25
N VAL A 100 -0.32 7.54 9.40
CA VAL A 100 -1.40 7.88 10.35
C VAL A 100 -2.58 8.69 9.76
N SER A 101 -2.44 9.18 8.52
CA SER A 101 -3.51 9.95 7.83
C SER A 101 -4.58 9.09 7.14
N LEU A 102 -4.52 7.75 7.23
CA LEU A 102 -5.56 6.88 6.67
C LEU A 102 -6.61 6.56 7.74
N LYS A 103 -7.39 7.58 8.12
CA LYS A 103 -8.70 7.36 8.74
C LYS A 103 -9.68 6.84 7.69
N ASP A 104 -9.47 5.62 7.25
CA ASP A 104 -10.55 4.83 6.69
C ASP A 104 -10.21 3.36 6.97
N ASP A 105 -10.64 2.89 8.14
CA ASP A 105 -10.59 1.50 8.61
C ASP A 105 -11.52 0.58 7.79
N LYS A 106 -11.67 0.88 6.49
CA LYS A 106 -12.53 0.16 5.57
C LYS A 106 -11.80 -1.11 5.12
N SER A 107 -11.83 -2.12 5.98
CA SER A 107 -11.57 -3.53 5.67
C SER A 107 -12.12 -3.90 4.29
N PHE A 108 -11.30 -4.46 3.40
CA PHE A 108 -11.72 -4.70 2.02
C PHE A 108 -12.92 -5.66 1.93
N PRO A 109 -13.90 -5.40 1.05
CA PRO A 109 -15.02 -6.31 0.86
C PRO A 109 -14.60 -7.59 0.16
N TYR A 110 -15.22 -8.68 0.59
CA TYR A 110 -15.18 -10.02 0.02
C TYR A 110 -16.59 -10.39 -0.44
N ILE A 111 -16.68 -11.28 -1.43
CA ILE A 111 -17.90 -12.04 -1.68
C ILE A 111 -17.84 -13.28 -0.78
N ARG A 112 -18.83 -13.46 0.09
CA ARG A 112 -19.03 -14.68 0.87
C ARG A 112 -20.13 -15.50 0.23
N ILE A 113 -19.88 -16.80 0.12
CA ILE A 113 -20.87 -17.83 -0.20
C ILE A 113 -21.02 -18.70 1.04
N THR A 114 -22.19 -18.64 1.68
CA THR A 114 -22.43 -19.37 2.94
C THR A 114 -22.46 -20.87 2.76
N LYS A 115 -22.00 -21.60 3.77
CA LYS A 115 -22.07 -23.07 3.83
C LYS A 115 -23.35 -23.52 4.52
N GLU A 116 -24.48 -23.32 3.86
CA GLU A 116 -25.81 -23.79 4.30
C GLU A 116 -26.55 -24.45 3.12
N PRO A 117 -27.62 -25.25 3.33
CA PRO A 117 -28.32 -25.97 2.25
C PRO A 117 -28.81 -25.06 1.12
N TYR A 118 -29.11 -23.79 1.44
CA TYR A 118 -29.44 -22.74 0.48
C TYR A 118 -28.39 -21.62 0.56
N PRO A 119 -27.27 -21.73 -0.16
CA PRO A 119 -26.18 -20.77 -0.08
C PRO A 119 -26.63 -19.36 -0.46
N ARG A 120 -26.28 -18.39 0.40
CA ARG A 120 -26.45 -16.97 0.13
C ARG A 120 -25.13 -16.39 -0.35
N VAL A 121 -25.20 -15.54 -1.37
CA VAL A 121 -24.06 -14.81 -1.92
C VAL A 121 -24.22 -13.34 -1.57
N PHE A 122 -23.29 -12.80 -0.77
CA PHE A 122 -23.33 -11.40 -0.37
C PHE A 122 -21.95 -10.81 -0.12
N ILE A 123 -21.88 -9.49 -0.07
CA ILE A 123 -20.64 -8.76 0.21
C ILE A 123 -20.46 -8.64 1.73
N THR A 124 -19.30 -9.03 2.24
CA THR A 124 -18.93 -8.86 3.65
C THR A 124 -17.53 -8.29 3.76
N ARG A 125 -17.24 -7.54 4.82
CA ARG A 125 -15.85 -7.13 5.17
C ARG A 125 -15.24 -8.02 6.24
N GLU A 126 -16.03 -8.95 6.78
CA GLU A 126 -15.64 -9.90 7.81
C GLU A 126 -15.47 -11.30 7.22
N VAL A 127 -14.31 -11.88 7.45
CA VAL A 127 -14.00 -13.28 7.14
C VAL A 127 -14.14 -14.07 8.44
N VAL A 128 -15.10 -15.00 8.49
CA VAL A 128 -15.30 -15.91 9.63
C VAL A 128 -14.90 -17.33 9.23
N ARG A 129 -14.39 -18.10 10.20
CA ARG A 129 -13.98 -19.50 10.00
C ARG A 129 -15.17 -20.45 10.21
N ASP A 130 -16.21 -20.28 9.42
CA ASP A 130 -17.46 -21.07 9.50
C ASP A 130 -17.58 -22.11 8.38
N GLY A 131 -16.55 -22.24 7.53
CA GLY A 131 -16.55 -23.11 6.35
C GLY A 131 -17.19 -22.49 5.11
N SER A 132 -17.63 -21.23 5.15
CA SER A 132 -18.05 -20.46 3.98
C SER A 132 -16.90 -20.25 2.98
N LYS A 133 -17.22 -20.08 1.70
CA LYS A 133 -16.25 -19.70 0.67
C LYS A 133 -16.17 -18.19 0.57
N TYR A 134 -14.95 -17.66 0.48
CA TYR A 134 -14.69 -16.22 0.38
C TYR A 134 -13.89 -15.93 -0.89
N PHE A 135 -14.35 -14.96 -1.67
CA PHE A 135 -13.68 -14.48 -2.87
C PHE A 135 -13.35 -13.00 -2.69
N GLY A 136 -12.21 -12.57 -3.21
CA GLY A 136 -11.66 -11.23 -2.99
C GLY A 136 -10.33 -11.29 -2.24
N PRO A 137 -9.92 -10.20 -1.58
CA PRO A 137 -10.64 -8.95 -1.39
C PRO A 137 -10.73 -8.13 -2.68
N TYR A 138 -11.83 -7.41 -2.82
CA TYR A 138 -12.08 -6.56 -3.97
C TYR A 138 -11.76 -5.10 -3.67
N THR A 139 -10.98 -4.49 -4.56
CA THR A 139 -10.58 -3.09 -4.46
C THR A 139 -11.66 -2.13 -4.96
N ASP A 140 -12.56 -2.63 -5.82
CA ASP A 140 -13.63 -1.86 -6.44
C ASP A 140 -14.99 -2.38 -6.02
N VAL A 141 -15.57 -1.73 -5.01
CA VAL A 141 -16.87 -2.11 -4.44
C VAL A 141 -18.03 -1.82 -5.39
N TYR A 142 -17.86 -0.83 -6.29
CA TYR A 142 -18.91 -0.41 -7.20
C TYR A 142 -19.13 -1.45 -8.30
N HIS A 143 -18.05 -1.87 -8.95
CA HIS A 143 -18.09 -2.94 -9.94
C HIS A 143 -18.56 -4.26 -9.31
N LEU A 144 -18.11 -4.57 -8.09
CA LEU A 144 -18.54 -5.76 -7.36
C LEU A 144 -20.06 -5.81 -7.15
N ARG A 145 -20.65 -4.71 -6.67
CA ARG A 145 -22.10 -4.59 -6.46
C ARG A 145 -22.88 -4.73 -7.76
N ARG A 146 -22.36 -4.17 -8.86
CA ARG A 146 -22.99 -4.26 -10.18
C ARG A 146 -23.00 -5.70 -10.70
N SER A 147 -21.89 -6.43 -10.57
CA SER A 147 -21.81 -7.83 -10.98
C SER A 147 -22.74 -8.73 -10.17
N LEU A 148 -22.83 -8.54 -8.85
CA LEU A 148 -23.74 -9.32 -8.01
C LEU A 148 -25.21 -9.12 -8.35
N LYS A 149 -25.61 -7.88 -8.69
CA LYS A 149 -26.97 -7.58 -9.15
C LYS A 149 -27.34 -8.26 -10.47
N ALA A 150 -26.37 -8.65 -11.29
CA ALA A 150 -26.63 -9.33 -12.56
C ALA A 150 -26.79 -10.84 -12.42
N VAL A 151 -26.46 -11.41 -11.26
CA VAL A 151 -26.57 -12.84 -10.94
C VAL A 151 -27.86 -13.14 -10.15
N HIS A 152 -28.61 -12.09 -9.81
CA HIS A 152 -29.93 -12.13 -9.18
C HIS A 152 -30.98 -11.67 -10.20
#